data_AF-A0A966PWU0-F1
#
_entry.id   AF-A0A966PWU0-F1
#
_cell.length_a   1.000
_cell.length_b   1.000
_cell.length_c   1.000
_cell.angle_alpha   90.00
_cell.angle_beta   90.00
_cell.angle_gamma   90.00
#
_symmetry.space_group_name_H-M   'P 1'
#
loop_
_entity.id
_entity.type
_entity.pdbx_description
1 polymer ?
#
loop_
_entity_poly.entity_id
_entity_poly.type
_entity_poly.pdbx_seq_one_letter_code
_entity_poly.pdbx_strand_id
1 'polypeptide(L)' 'MSWNYRIIKKRLADVKEDYYFLSEVFYERDGTLMAYADEIEISGYNKDEIITVLEMMLKDAKKHPVINEKEFFKNDNSK' A
#
# COMPACT_ATOMS: atom_id res chain seq x y z
N MET A 1 7.38 6.24 12.26
CA MET A 1 7.60 5.94 10.83
C MET A 1 7.66 4.44 10.72
N SER A 2 6.70 3.88 10.00
CA SER A 2 6.63 2.44 9.71
C SER A 2 6.23 2.27 8.26
N TRP A 3 6.60 1.12 7.72
CA TRP A 3 6.23 0.68 6.38
C TRP A 3 5.52 -0.65 6.51
N ASN A 4 4.41 -0.83 5.81
CA ASN A 4 3.71 -2.11 5.72
C ASN A 4 3.10 -2.24 4.33
N TYR A 5 2.99 -3.48 3.84
CA TYR A 5 2.28 -3.72 2.58
C TYR A 5 0.77 -3.68 2.80
N ARG A 6 0.05 -2.92 1.97
CA ARG A 6 -1.40 -2.74 2.08
C ARG A 6 -2.07 -2.88 0.73
N ILE A 7 -3.24 -3.50 0.74
CA ILE A 7 -4.14 -3.43 -0.41
C ILE A 7 -4.80 -2.05 -0.40
N ILE A 8 -4.66 -1.32 -1.50
CA ILE A 8 -5.24 -0.01 -1.74
C ILE A 8 -6.32 -0.16 -2.81
N LYS A 9 -7.47 0.46 -2.55
CA LYS A 9 -8.61 0.54 -3.45
C LYS A 9 -8.65 1.93 -4.10
N LYS A 10 -8.60 1.96 -5.43
CA LYS A 10 -8.77 3.14 -6.26
C LYS A 10 -10.07 3.04 -7.07
N ARG A 11 -10.88 4.09 -7.07
CA ARG A 11 -12.04 4.18 -7.96
C ARG A 11 -11.57 4.77 -9.29
N LEU A 12 -11.70 4.02 -10.37
CA LEU A 12 -11.45 4.54 -11.71
C LEU A 12 -12.66 5.36 -12.15
N ALA A 13 -12.49 6.67 -12.29
CA ALA A 13 -13.59 7.59 -12.59
C ALA A 13 -14.25 7.28 -13.94
N ASP A 14 -13.45 6.88 -14.93
CA ASP A 14 -13.89 6.72 -16.32
C ASP A 14 -14.74 5.48 -16.53
N VAL A 15 -14.46 4.39 -15.81
CA VAL A 15 -15.15 3.10 -15.97
C VAL A 15 -16.09 2.76 -14.81
N LYS A 16 -16.15 3.60 -13.77
CA LYS A 16 -16.93 3.36 -12.52
C LYS A 16 -16.57 2.07 -11.78
N GLU A 17 -15.45 1.46 -12.10
CA GLU A 17 -14.96 0.22 -11.48
C GLU A 17 -13.97 0.51 -10.35
N ASP A 18 -13.81 -0.49 -9.49
CA ASP A 18 -12.82 -0.49 -8.42
C ASP A 18 -11.58 -1.24 -8.88
N TYR A 19 -10.43 -0.59 -8.78
CA TYR A 19 -9.12 -1.17 -8.99
C TYR A 19 -8.43 -1.38 -7.64
N TYR A 20 -7.84 -2.55 -7.44
CA TYR A 20 -7.13 -2.91 -6.21
C TYR A 20 -5.68 -3.23 -6.54
N PHE A 21 -4.77 -2.68 -5.76
CA PHE A 21 -3.33 -2.93 -5.90
C PHE A 21 -2.68 -3.04 -4.52
N LEU A 22 -1.61 -3.82 -4.44
CA LEU A 22 -0.79 -3.96 -3.24
C LEU A 22 0.37 -2.99 -3.36
N SER A 23 0.56 -2.12 -2.36
CA SER A 23 1.68 -1.18 -2.33
C SER A 23 2.30 -1.13 -0.93
N GLU A 24 3.57 -0.73 -0.86
CA GLU A 24 4.22 -0.38 0.40
C GLU A 24 3.70 1.00 0.84
N VAL A 25 3.15 1.08 2.06
CA VAL A 25 2.54 2.31 2.58
C VAL A 25 3.39 2.90 3.68
N PHE A 26 3.70 4.19 3.55
CA PHE A 26 4.40 4.98 4.56
C PHE A 26 3.43 5.65 5.53
N TYR A 27 3.73 5.50 6.82
CA TYR A 27 2.97 6.12 7.91
C TYR A 27 3.82 7.15 8.64
N GLU A 28 3.18 8.27 8.99
CA GLU A 28 3.71 9.23 9.94
C GLU A 28 3.87 8.63 11.35
N ARG A 29 4.53 9.36 12.25
CA ARG A 29 4.73 8.89 13.64
C ARG A 29 3.43 8.69 14.41
N ASP A 30 2.38 9.41 14.06
CA ASP A 30 1.04 9.30 14.66
C ASP A 30 0.16 8.21 14.01
N GLY A 31 0.69 7.50 13.00
CA GLY A 31 -0.05 6.49 12.25
C GLY A 31 -0.89 7.03 11.10
N THR A 32 -0.79 8.33 10.79
CA THR A 32 -1.43 8.93 9.60
C THR A 32 -0.82 8.39 8.32
N LEU A 33 -1.66 8.09 7.32
CA LEU A 33 -1.24 7.68 5.98
C LEU A 33 -0.57 8.85 5.27
N MET A 34 0.68 8.66 4.81
CA MET A 34 1.43 9.73 4.16
C MET A 34 1.57 9.50 2.66
N ALA A 35 2.05 8.32 2.26
CA ALA A 35 2.33 7.99 0.86
C ALA A 35 2.28 6.48 0.64
N TYR A 36 2.23 6.08 -0.64
CA TYR A 36 2.44 4.69 -1.07
C TYR A 36 3.39 4.66 -2.27
N ALA A 37 4.08 3.55 -2.48
CA ALA A 37 4.98 3.37 -3.63
C ALA A 37 4.21 3.15 -4.94
N ASP A 38 4.66 3.73 -6.05
CA ASP A 38 4.02 3.57 -7.36
C ASP A 38 4.15 2.14 -7.90
N GLU A 39 5.37 1.60 -7.87
CA GLU A 39 5.68 0.23 -8.31
C GLU A 39 6.41 -0.52 -7.20
N ILE A 40 6.09 -1.81 -7.01
CA ILE A 40 6.86 -2.70 -6.16
C ILE A 40 7.72 -3.58 -7.06
N GLU A 41 9.03 -3.35 -7.03
CA GLU A 41 10.01 -4.33 -7.48
C GLU A 41 10.37 -5.26 -6.33
N ILE A 42 10.24 -6.58 -6.53
CA ILE A 42 10.66 -7.59 -5.56
C ILE A 42 12.01 -8.13 -6.01
N SER A 43 13.07 -7.79 -5.27
CA SER A 43 14.44 -8.19 -5.57
C SER A 43 15.10 -8.88 -4.37
N GLY A 44 16.12 -9.68 -4.66
CA GLY A 44 16.92 -10.40 -3.66
C GLY A 44 18.13 -11.06 -4.31
N TYR A 45 19.14 -11.42 -3.53
CA TYR A 45 20.36 -12.05 -4.03
C TYR A 45 20.18 -13.53 -4.35
N ASN A 46 19.08 -14.13 -3.89
CA ASN A 46 18.72 -15.52 -4.13
C ASN A 46 17.19 -15.70 -4.09
N LYS A 47 16.74 -16.90 -4.48
CA LYS A 47 15.31 -17.25 -4.53
C LYS A 47 14.61 -17.15 -3.17
N ASP A 48 15.28 -17.52 -2.08
CA ASP A 48 14.65 -17.59 -0.75
C ASP A 48 14.36 -16.19 -0.19
N GLU A 49 15.20 -15.20 -0.51
CA GLU A 49 14.95 -13.80 -0.18
C GLU A 49 13.69 -13.27 -0.88
N ILE A 50 13.54 -13.55 -2.17
CA ILE A 50 12.33 -13.16 -2.94
C ILE A 50 11.08 -13.80 -2.32
N ILE A 51 11.14 -15.09 -1.97
CA ILE A 51 10.03 -15.79 -1.33
C ILE A 51 9.70 -15.16 0.04
N THR A 52 10.72 -14.83 0.83
CA THR A 52 10.53 -14.19 2.14
C THR A 52 9.77 -12.87 2.03
N VAL A 53 10.11 -12.04 1.03
CA VAL A 53 9.41 -10.77 0.78
C VAL A 53 7.95 -11.02 0.36
N LEU A 54 7.72 -12.00 -0.53
CA LEU A 54 6.36 -12.38 -0.94
C LEU A 54 5.51 -12.86 0.24
N GLU A 55 6.08 -13.65 1.15
CA GLU A 55 5.41 -14.11 2.36
C GLU A 55 5.07 -12.96 3.31
N MET A 56 5.97 -11.99 3.47
CA MET A 56 5.71 -10.77 4.24
C MET A 56 4.56 -9.96 3.62
N MET A 57 4.61 -9.72 2.31
CA MET A 57 3.55 -9.05 1.56
C MET A 57 2.19 -9.73 1.74
N LEU A 58 2.15 -11.06 1.63
CA LEU A 58 0.93 -11.84 1.82
C LEU A 58 0.42 -11.78 3.26
N LYS A 59 1.32 -11.86 4.24
CA LYS A 59 0.98 -11.78 5.67
C LYS A 59 0.35 -10.43 5.99
N ASP A 60 0.93 -9.34 5.52
CA ASP A 60 0.40 -7.99 5.77
C ASP A 60 -0.93 -7.76 5.06
N ALA A 61 -1.05 -8.21 3.80
CA ALA A 61 -2.29 -8.13 3.04
C ALA A 61 -3.45 -8.88 3.71
N LYS A 62 -3.18 -9.99 4.41
CA LYS A 62 -4.18 -10.74 5.19
C LYS A 62 -4.50 -10.08 6.54
N LYS A 63 -3.53 -9.43 7.15
CA LYS A 63 -3.63 -8.86 8.50
C LYS A 63 -4.36 -7.51 8.52
N HIS A 64 -4.16 -6.70 7.50
CA HIS A 64 -4.59 -5.30 7.50
C HIS A 64 -5.81 -5.05 6.60
N PRO A 65 -6.70 -4.11 6.96
CA PRO A 65 -7.84 -3.76 6.12
C PRO A 65 -7.40 -3.04 4.84
N VAL A 66 -8.25 -3.11 3.82
CA VAL A 66 -8.09 -2.36 2.56
C VAL A 66 -8.19 -0.87 2.84
N ILE A 67 -7.25 -0.09 2.29
CA ILE A 67 -7.25 1.38 2.36
C ILE A 67 -7.97 1.94 1.12
N ASN A 68 -8.78 2.98 1.29
CA ASN A 68 -9.26 3.74 0.13
C ASN A 68 -8.20 4.79 -0.26
N GLU A 69 -7.80 4.85 -1.54
CA GLU A 69 -6.77 5.77 -2.04
C GLU A 69 -7.05 7.24 -1.63
N LYS A 70 -8.32 7.63 -1.52
CA LYS A 70 -8.70 8.99 -1.09
C LYS A 70 -8.24 9.34 0.32
N GLU A 71 -7.95 8.35 1.17
CA GLU A 71 -7.52 8.57 2.56
C GLU A 71 -6.16 9.24 2.66
N PHE A 72 -5.30 9.08 1.65
CA PHE A 72 -4.00 9.76 1.56
C PHE A 72 -4.13 11.28 1.32
N PHE A 73 -5.25 11.73 0.75
CA PHE A 73 -5.46 13.13 0.35
C PHE A 73 -6.43 13.90 1.24
N LYS A 74 -6.93 13.28 2.34
CA LYS A 74 -7.94 13.90 3.21
C LYS A 74 -7.47 15.20 3.89
N ASN A 75 -6.17 15.38 4.09
CA ASN A 75 -5.61 16.56 4.79
C ASN A 75 -5.23 17.72 3.86
N ASP A 76 -5.29 17.54 2.54
CA ASP A 76 -4.88 18.55 1.56
C ASP A 76 -5.95 19.64 1.30
N ASN A 77 -7.16 19.47 1.83
CA ASN A 77 -8.25 20.45 1.76
C ASN A 77 -8.20 21.52 2.87
N SER A 78 -7.04 21.72 3.50
CA SER A 78 -6.82 22.77 4.50
C SER A 78 -5.98 23.93 3.93
N LYS A 79 -6.47 24.56 2.86
CA LYS A 79 -5.97 25.86 2.38
C LYS A 79 -7.12 26.76 1.94
#